data_AF-A0A9D1MNZ6-F1
#
_entry.id   AF-A0A9D1MNZ6-F1
#
_cell.length_a   1.000
_cell.length_b   1.000
_cell.length_c   1.000
_cell.angle_alpha   90.00
_cell.angle_beta   90.00
_cell.angle_gamma   90.00
#
_symmetry.space_group_name_H-M   'P 1'
#
loop_
_entity.id
_entity.type
_entity.pdbx_description
1 polymer ?
#
loop_
_entity_poly.entity_id
_entity_poly.type
_entity_poly.pdbx_seq_one_letter_code
_entity_poly.pdbx_strand_id
1 'polypeptide(L)'
;VAVVVDIYRRAIDSYLAGNYHVPQQDHLNIKQIFNRDFTTGFLEGNPGKEMMSDRRPNNRGVQIGRVISLDYKNNSAVLKLDNKINIGDELEFWITVGGRTQLTLQMLRQNNEEVTSAGAGEQVEITVPKGVKVHDRVFRTLDRSLMNYAHSFCGESAKRRIPVTAEVEVKLGEPLVITLFDEEGNCGLGLTNFQAEIARKHPLSVESIRKQLERLGNTEYMLATLELRAEDNLMVPVSEINEARRKAVESLDEARLKVFKKKVISVPQTTLCKALSNDKLTGQITVQVDTVKQAEIAAKAGADTLIIGGEGFHHQKFTFEMAQSIAKIAKKYKRKLVIATPRVIKENQLPLFQSWLKEMDALEPTYFLLANNSLWELAKRLKLQSALWADWSLNTFNNQTREFWAAQGACGVTLSPELTMQQVERFAATSGCALECLVQGRLEMMVTEYCLPGSFLGNLHKGECASSCQCQGELYLQDRKEELFPIVSDQFCRMHILNAHELSMLKYAAQMKQMGINALRIDARIYEEKEIKEVISLYKQVLAGDISIEDNMPHTTRGHYFRGVL
;
A
#
# COMPACT_ATOMS: atom_id res chain seq x y z
N VAL A 1 -5.72 -6.90 -14.30
CA VAL A 1 -4.26 -7.02 -14.03
C VAL A 1 -3.54 -7.69 -15.18
N ALA A 2 -3.85 -8.95 -15.53
CA ALA A 2 -3.16 -9.70 -16.61
C ALA A 2 -2.98 -8.92 -17.92
N VAL A 3 -4.08 -8.35 -18.46
CA VAL A 3 -4.05 -7.54 -19.69
C VAL A 3 -3.06 -6.38 -19.61
N VAL A 4 -3.07 -5.63 -18.51
CA VAL A 4 -2.18 -4.47 -18.33
C VAL A 4 -0.73 -4.94 -18.24
N VAL A 5 -0.46 -5.98 -17.45
CA VAL A 5 0.90 -6.52 -17.29
C VAL A 5 1.46 -7.04 -18.61
N ASP A 6 0.68 -7.80 -19.39
CA ASP A 6 1.07 -8.30 -20.71
C ASP A 6 1.44 -7.17 -21.68
N ILE A 7 0.57 -6.14 -21.78
CA ILE A 7 0.81 -4.99 -22.66
C ILE A 7 2.10 -4.26 -22.27
N TYR A 8 2.28 -3.97 -20.97
CA TYR A 8 3.51 -3.32 -20.50
C TYR A 8 4.74 -4.21 -20.73
N ARG A 9 4.63 -5.53 -20.55
CA ARG A 9 5.74 -6.47 -20.82
C ARG A 9 6.15 -6.44 -22.28
N ARG A 10 5.19 -6.52 -23.22
CA ARG A 10 5.46 -6.42 -24.67
C ARG A 10 6.07 -5.06 -25.04
N ALA A 11 5.60 -3.97 -24.43
CA ALA A 11 6.17 -2.65 -24.64
C ALA A 11 7.64 -2.58 -24.16
N ILE A 12 7.94 -3.09 -22.97
CA ILE A 12 9.32 -3.13 -22.44
C ILE A 12 10.20 -4.07 -23.28
N ASP A 13 9.70 -5.23 -23.69
CA ASP A 13 10.47 -6.18 -24.53
C ASP A 13 10.82 -5.58 -25.88
N SER A 14 9.88 -4.88 -26.53
CA SER A 14 10.16 -4.16 -27.79
C SER A 14 11.16 -3.02 -27.59
N TYR A 15 11.09 -2.31 -26.45
CA TYR A 15 12.10 -1.30 -26.12
C TYR A 15 13.49 -1.91 -25.96
N LEU A 16 13.62 -3.00 -25.20
CA LEU A 16 14.89 -3.69 -24.97
C LEU A 16 15.46 -4.32 -26.24
N ALA A 17 14.61 -4.75 -27.17
CA ALA A 17 15.01 -5.23 -28.49
C ALA A 17 15.37 -4.10 -29.48
N GLY A 18 15.26 -2.83 -29.07
CA GLY A 18 15.60 -1.66 -29.89
C GLY A 18 14.53 -1.30 -30.93
N ASN A 19 13.34 -1.88 -30.86
CA ASN A 19 12.23 -1.68 -31.80
C ASN A 19 10.92 -1.29 -31.08
N TYR A 20 11.01 -0.30 -30.18
CA TYR A 20 9.89 0.12 -29.34
C TYR A 20 8.61 0.36 -30.16
N HIS A 21 7.58 -0.44 -29.86
CA HIS A 21 6.30 -0.39 -30.54
C HIS A 21 5.17 -0.72 -29.58
N VAL A 22 4.17 0.14 -29.54
CA VAL A 22 2.92 -0.09 -28.81
C VAL A 22 1.75 -0.03 -29.80
N PRO A 23 1.13 -1.18 -30.13
CA PRO A 23 -0.03 -1.22 -31.01
C PRO A 23 -1.20 -0.36 -30.51
N GLN A 24 -1.93 0.27 -31.43
CA GLN A 24 -3.13 1.05 -31.08
C GLN A 24 -4.17 0.21 -30.32
N GLN A 25 -4.29 -1.07 -30.66
CA GLN A 25 -5.20 -2.00 -29.98
C GLN A 25 -4.87 -2.15 -28.49
N ASP A 26 -3.60 -2.05 -28.10
CA ASP A 26 -3.20 -2.12 -26.70
C ASP A 26 -3.67 -0.90 -25.92
N HIS A 27 -3.58 0.29 -26.50
CA HIS A 27 -4.16 1.50 -25.90
C HIS A 27 -5.66 1.35 -25.69
N LEU A 28 -6.38 0.78 -26.67
CA LEU A 28 -7.81 0.51 -26.57
C LEU A 28 -8.12 -0.53 -25.48
N ASN A 29 -7.32 -1.59 -25.40
CA ASN A 29 -7.47 -2.64 -24.39
C ASN A 29 -7.23 -2.11 -22.97
N ILE A 30 -6.20 -1.28 -22.76
CA ILE A 30 -5.98 -0.64 -21.46
C ILE A 30 -7.17 0.29 -21.15
N LYS A 31 -7.63 1.09 -22.12
CA LYS A 31 -8.81 1.97 -21.92
C LYS A 31 -10.11 1.19 -21.65
N GLN A 32 -10.22 -0.04 -22.14
CA GLN A 32 -11.40 -0.88 -21.91
C GLN A 32 -11.36 -1.55 -20.53
N ILE A 33 -10.17 -1.97 -20.06
CA ILE A 33 -10.00 -2.65 -18.76
C ILE A 33 -9.82 -1.65 -17.60
N PHE A 34 -9.34 -0.44 -17.88
CA PHE A 34 -9.12 0.65 -16.93
C PHE A 34 -10.08 1.80 -17.21
N ASN A 35 -10.60 2.43 -16.17
CA ASN A 35 -11.89 3.14 -16.29
C ASN A 35 -11.95 4.53 -15.66
N ARG A 36 -10.79 5.01 -15.20
CA ARG A 36 -10.55 6.40 -14.85
C ARG A 36 -9.65 6.93 -15.96
N ASP A 37 -9.93 8.11 -16.49
CA ASP A 37 -9.16 8.66 -17.61
C ASP A 37 -7.65 8.60 -17.32
N PHE A 38 -6.83 8.41 -18.36
CA PHE A 38 -5.38 8.38 -18.17
C PHE A 38 -4.88 9.77 -17.80
N THR A 39 -3.96 9.81 -16.85
CA THR A 39 -3.22 11.01 -16.46
C THR A 39 -1.73 10.73 -16.61
N THR A 40 -0.95 11.75 -16.93
CA THR A 40 0.51 11.70 -16.91
C THR A 40 1.06 11.67 -15.48
N GLY A 41 0.19 11.80 -14.47
CA GLY A 41 0.58 11.88 -13.07
C GLY A 41 1.50 13.07 -12.87
N PHE A 42 2.63 12.85 -12.19
CA PHE A 42 3.66 13.89 -12.01
C PHE A 42 4.84 13.74 -12.99
N LEU A 43 4.74 12.88 -14.02
CA LEU A 43 5.87 12.59 -14.92
C LEU A 43 6.23 13.78 -15.82
N GLU A 44 5.24 14.53 -16.31
CA GLU A 44 5.44 15.67 -17.22
C GLU A 44 5.32 17.03 -16.52
N GLY A 45 5.02 17.05 -15.22
CA GLY A 45 4.81 18.28 -14.46
C GLY A 45 3.66 18.13 -13.46
N ASN A 46 3.04 19.27 -13.10
CA ASN A 46 1.88 19.28 -12.21
C ASN A 46 0.60 19.52 -13.03
N PRO A 47 -0.20 18.49 -13.33
CA PRO A 47 -1.41 18.63 -14.16
C PRO A 47 -2.57 19.31 -13.42
N GLY A 48 -2.40 19.72 -12.15
CA GLY A 48 -3.46 20.31 -11.34
C GLY A 48 -4.69 19.41 -11.33
N LYS A 49 -5.89 19.97 -11.53
CA LYS A 49 -7.15 19.21 -11.46
C LYS A 49 -7.24 18.01 -12.42
N GLU A 50 -6.42 17.95 -13.47
CA GLU A 50 -6.38 16.86 -14.44
C GLU A 50 -5.63 15.63 -13.94
N MET A 51 -4.99 15.70 -12.75
CA MET A 51 -4.37 14.55 -12.08
C MET A 51 -5.41 13.49 -11.64
N MET A 52 -6.59 13.93 -11.21
CA MET A 52 -7.60 13.06 -10.63
C MET A 52 -8.91 13.10 -11.40
N SER A 53 -9.56 11.94 -11.53
CA SER A 53 -10.95 11.85 -11.96
C SER A 53 -11.87 12.10 -10.77
N ASP A 54 -12.27 13.35 -10.56
CA ASP A 54 -13.14 13.84 -9.48
C ASP A 54 -14.63 13.49 -9.66
N ARG A 55 -15.09 13.25 -10.90
CA ARG A 55 -16.54 13.05 -11.18
C ARG A 55 -17.09 11.65 -10.85
N ARG A 56 -16.31 10.58 -11.00
CA ARG A 56 -16.81 9.18 -10.83
C ARG A 56 -15.65 8.22 -10.50
N PRO A 57 -15.73 7.44 -9.41
CA PRO A 57 -14.68 6.49 -9.04
C PRO A 57 -14.82 5.08 -9.66
N ASN A 58 -15.98 4.72 -10.20
CA ASN A 58 -16.27 3.39 -10.76
C ASN A 58 -16.18 3.33 -12.28
N ASN A 59 -16.28 2.11 -12.83
CA ASN A 59 -16.13 1.84 -14.25
C ASN A 59 -17.10 2.63 -15.11
N ARG A 60 -16.58 3.50 -15.99
CA ARG A 60 -17.35 4.26 -16.97
C ARG A 60 -17.64 3.49 -18.25
N GLY A 61 -16.87 2.44 -18.54
CA GLY A 61 -16.87 1.76 -19.81
C GLY A 61 -16.37 2.63 -20.97
N VAL A 62 -16.30 2.04 -22.15
CA VAL A 62 -15.96 2.75 -23.40
C VAL A 62 -17.25 3.00 -24.16
N GLN A 63 -17.46 4.22 -24.69
CA GLN A 63 -18.64 4.47 -25.53
C GLN A 63 -18.55 3.59 -26.78
N ILE A 64 -19.61 2.83 -27.04
CA ILE A 64 -19.69 1.90 -28.18
C ILE A 64 -20.72 2.32 -29.22
N GLY A 65 -21.57 3.30 -28.93
CA GLY A 65 -22.56 3.77 -29.89
C GLY A 65 -23.70 4.57 -29.27
N ARG A 66 -24.77 4.74 -30.06
CA ARG A 66 -26.00 5.43 -29.67
C ARG A 66 -27.24 4.71 -30.18
N VAL A 67 -28.33 4.85 -29.42
CA VAL A 67 -29.66 4.40 -29.84
C VAL A 67 -30.18 5.29 -30.97
N ILE A 68 -30.54 4.72 -32.11
CA ILE A 68 -31.08 5.47 -33.26
C ILE A 68 -32.58 5.24 -33.49
N SER A 69 -33.11 4.08 -33.09
CA SER A 69 -34.55 3.80 -33.12
C SER A 69 -34.92 2.79 -32.04
N LEU A 70 -36.22 2.74 -31.70
CA LEU A 70 -36.79 1.87 -30.69
C LEU A 70 -38.08 1.22 -31.21
N ASP A 71 -38.23 -0.07 -30.94
CA ASP A 71 -39.51 -0.77 -31.02
C ASP A 71 -40.04 -1.02 -29.60
N TYR A 72 -41.00 -0.20 -29.20
CA TYR A 72 -41.62 -0.28 -27.88
C TYR A 72 -42.43 -1.56 -27.65
N LYS A 73 -42.89 -2.25 -28.71
CA LYS A 73 -43.68 -3.49 -28.56
C LYS A 73 -42.79 -4.65 -28.14
N ASN A 74 -41.61 -4.73 -28.73
CA ASN A 74 -40.64 -5.81 -28.51
C ASN A 74 -39.53 -5.47 -27.52
N ASN A 75 -39.52 -4.23 -26.99
CA ASN A 75 -38.42 -3.66 -26.21
C ASN A 75 -37.06 -3.84 -26.93
N SER A 76 -37.03 -3.62 -28.24
CA SER A 76 -35.78 -3.65 -29.02
C SER A 76 -35.33 -2.26 -29.41
N ALA A 77 -34.02 -2.11 -29.58
CA ALA A 77 -33.38 -0.87 -30.00
C ALA A 77 -32.43 -1.16 -31.14
N VAL A 78 -32.42 -0.27 -32.15
CA VAL A 78 -31.34 -0.24 -33.13
C VAL A 78 -30.25 0.70 -32.62
N LEU A 79 -29.04 0.18 -32.52
CA LEU A 79 -27.84 0.92 -32.14
C LEU A 79 -27.02 1.22 -33.38
N LYS A 80 -26.52 2.46 -33.51
CA LYS A 80 -25.42 2.78 -34.42
C LYS A 80 -24.11 2.68 -33.64
N LEU A 81 -23.23 1.80 -34.09
CA LEU A 81 -22.00 1.46 -33.38
C LEU A 81 -20.84 2.37 -33.78
N ASP A 82 -20.10 2.81 -32.76
CA ASP A 82 -18.80 3.50 -32.88
C ASP A 82 -17.63 2.50 -32.80
N ASN A 83 -17.85 1.34 -32.17
CA ASN A 83 -16.84 0.32 -31.89
C ASN A 83 -17.42 -1.11 -32.01
N LYS A 84 -16.54 -2.10 -32.14
CA LYS A 84 -16.93 -3.51 -32.20
C LYS A 84 -17.54 -3.98 -30.86
N ILE A 85 -18.65 -4.72 -30.95
CA ILE A 85 -19.29 -5.42 -29.82
C ILE A 85 -19.42 -6.92 -30.08
N ASN A 86 -19.46 -7.71 -29.02
CA ASN A 86 -19.62 -9.17 -29.10
C ASN A 86 -20.72 -9.64 -28.14
N ILE A 87 -21.37 -10.76 -28.47
CA ILE A 87 -22.22 -11.47 -27.50
C ILE A 87 -21.43 -11.75 -26.22
N GLY A 88 -22.07 -11.48 -25.08
CA GLY A 88 -21.51 -11.58 -23.74
C GLY A 88 -20.93 -10.27 -23.20
N ASP A 89 -20.79 -9.21 -24.01
CA ASP A 89 -20.40 -7.88 -23.53
C ASP A 89 -21.47 -7.31 -22.57
N GLU A 90 -21.05 -6.57 -21.54
CA GLU A 90 -21.97 -5.82 -20.68
C GLU A 90 -22.05 -4.37 -21.14
N LEU A 91 -23.28 -3.91 -21.38
CA LEU A 91 -23.60 -2.59 -21.90
C LEU A 91 -24.37 -1.77 -20.86
N GLU A 92 -23.94 -0.53 -20.65
CA GLU A 92 -24.58 0.48 -19.79
C GLU A 92 -25.19 1.58 -20.67
N PHE A 93 -26.50 1.80 -20.53
CA PHE A 93 -27.25 2.84 -21.21
C PHE A 93 -27.39 4.05 -20.30
N TRP A 94 -26.99 5.20 -20.82
CA TRP A 94 -27.15 6.47 -20.11
C TRP A 94 -28.48 7.07 -20.49
N ILE A 95 -29.49 6.80 -19.67
CA ILE A 95 -30.86 7.22 -19.92
C ILE A 95 -31.07 8.67 -19.50
N THR A 96 -31.76 9.42 -20.35
CA THR A 96 -31.97 10.86 -20.14
C THR A 96 -32.78 11.18 -18.87
N VAL A 97 -33.62 10.25 -18.40
CA VAL A 97 -34.42 10.38 -17.16
C VAL A 97 -34.36 9.06 -16.40
N GLY A 98 -33.93 9.07 -15.14
CA GLY A 98 -33.94 7.87 -14.27
C GLY A 98 -32.58 7.19 -14.03
N GLY A 99 -31.47 7.77 -14.49
CA GLY A 99 -30.13 7.30 -14.14
C GLY A 99 -29.46 6.46 -15.22
N ARG A 100 -29.19 5.17 -14.95
CA ARG A 100 -28.47 4.26 -15.83
C ARG A 100 -29.05 2.86 -15.74
N THR A 101 -29.05 2.13 -16.84
CA THR A 101 -29.45 0.71 -16.87
C THR A 101 -28.39 -0.12 -17.56
N GLN A 102 -28.23 -1.37 -17.12
CA GLN A 102 -27.20 -2.28 -17.62
C GLN A 102 -27.84 -3.55 -18.19
N LEU A 103 -27.21 -4.14 -19.20
CA LEU A 103 -27.60 -5.43 -19.76
C LEU A 103 -26.37 -6.22 -20.21
N THR A 104 -26.43 -7.54 -20.13
CA THR A 104 -25.48 -8.43 -20.80
C THR A 104 -26.03 -8.76 -22.18
N LEU A 105 -25.24 -8.54 -23.22
CA LEU A 105 -25.65 -8.73 -24.60
C LEU A 105 -25.78 -10.23 -24.91
N GLN A 106 -27.01 -10.73 -25.01
CA GLN A 106 -27.25 -12.17 -25.28
C GLN A 106 -27.46 -12.46 -26.76
N MET A 107 -28.01 -11.50 -27.51
CA MET A 107 -28.39 -11.64 -28.90
C MET A 107 -28.15 -10.32 -29.63
N LEU A 108 -27.71 -10.42 -30.88
CA LEU A 108 -27.43 -9.30 -31.77
C LEU A 108 -28.00 -9.65 -33.15
N ARG A 109 -28.76 -8.73 -33.76
CA ARG A 109 -29.27 -8.89 -35.13
C ARG A 109 -28.77 -7.78 -36.05
N GLN A 110 -28.37 -8.16 -37.25
CA GLN A 110 -27.99 -7.25 -38.33
C GLN A 110 -28.76 -7.67 -39.58
N ASN A 111 -29.49 -6.74 -40.20
CA ASN A 111 -30.33 -7.04 -41.37
C ASN A 111 -31.29 -8.24 -41.18
N ASN A 112 -31.88 -8.38 -39.98
CA ASN A 112 -32.75 -9.50 -39.56
C ASN A 112 -32.08 -10.88 -39.42
N GLU A 113 -30.75 -10.97 -39.49
CA GLU A 113 -29.99 -12.20 -39.21
C GLU A 113 -29.28 -12.11 -37.86
N GLU A 114 -29.22 -13.23 -37.13
CA GLU A 114 -28.49 -13.31 -35.86
C GLU A 114 -26.99 -13.42 -36.11
N VAL A 115 -26.23 -12.53 -35.47
CA VAL A 115 -24.78 -12.41 -35.62
C VAL A 115 -24.09 -12.47 -34.25
N THR A 116 -22.84 -12.92 -34.19
CA THR A 116 -22.10 -13.06 -32.93
C THR A 116 -21.30 -11.82 -32.53
N SER A 117 -21.04 -10.93 -33.50
CA SER A 117 -20.37 -9.65 -33.29
C SER A 117 -20.76 -8.66 -34.38
N ALA A 118 -20.65 -7.37 -34.10
CA ALA A 118 -20.78 -6.30 -35.07
C ALA A 118 -19.70 -5.25 -34.85
N GLY A 119 -19.22 -4.66 -35.94
CA GLY A 119 -18.14 -3.69 -36.01
C GLY A 119 -18.59 -2.23 -35.94
N ALA A 120 -17.60 -1.33 -35.95
CA ALA A 120 -17.81 0.10 -36.00
C ALA A 120 -18.51 0.52 -37.30
N GLY A 121 -19.45 1.46 -37.22
CA GLY A 121 -20.24 1.96 -38.34
C GLY A 121 -21.51 1.16 -38.64
N GLU A 122 -21.62 -0.05 -38.10
CA GLU A 122 -22.77 -0.93 -38.33
C GLU A 122 -23.99 -0.55 -37.48
N GLN A 123 -25.16 -0.99 -37.93
CA GLN A 123 -26.41 -0.88 -37.20
C GLN A 123 -26.88 -2.25 -36.76
N VAL A 124 -27.23 -2.37 -35.49
CA VAL A 124 -27.62 -3.64 -34.89
C VAL A 124 -28.85 -3.49 -34.03
N GLU A 125 -29.74 -4.47 -34.11
CA GLU A 125 -30.90 -4.57 -33.26
C GLU A 125 -30.60 -5.48 -32.06
N ILE A 126 -30.94 -4.99 -30.86
CA ILE A 126 -30.80 -5.72 -29.60
C ILE A 126 -32.03 -5.52 -28.71
N THR A 127 -32.30 -6.44 -27.80
CA THR A 127 -33.28 -6.23 -26.72
C THR A 127 -32.70 -5.30 -25.66
N VAL A 128 -33.46 -4.29 -25.26
CA VAL A 128 -33.05 -3.29 -24.26
C VAL A 128 -34.01 -3.23 -23.06
N PRO A 129 -33.53 -2.85 -21.86
CA PRO A 129 -34.38 -2.60 -20.71
C PRO A 129 -35.37 -1.46 -20.94
N LYS A 130 -36.46 -1.46 -20.18
CA LYS A 130 -37.41 -0.34 -20.15
C LYS A 130 -36.71 0.95 -19.72
N GLY A 131 -37.08 2.07 -20.35
CA GLY A 131 -36.57 3.39 -20.02
C GLY A 131 -35.47 3.92 -20.95
N VAL A 132 -34.92 3.09 -21.83
CA VAL A 132 -34.03 3.53 -22.92
C VAL A 132 -34.80 4.40 -23.91
N LYS A 133 -34.17 5.49 -24.35
CA LYS A 133 -34.70 6.47 -25.31
C LYS A 133 -33.80 6.59 -26.54
N VAL A 134 -34.39 7.06 -27.63
CA VAL A 134 -33.63 7.44 -28.83
C VAL A 134 -32.60 8.51 -28.44
N HIS A 135 -31.40 8.41 -29.01
CA HIS A 135 -30.20 9.20 -28.72
C HIS A 135 -29.48 8.92 -27.39
N ASP A 136 -29.97 8.01 -26.56
CA ASP A 136 -29.22 7.59 -25.38
C ASP A 136 -27.87 6.99 -25.79
N ARG A 137 -26.83 7.29 -25.00
CA ARG A 137 -25.47 6.82 -25.21
C ARG A 137 -25.30 5.43 -24.62
N VAL A 138 -24.56 4.58 -25.33
CA VAL A 138 -24.29 3.21 -24.91
C VAL A 138 -22.79 3.04 -24.64
N PHE A 139 -22.47 2.50 -23.47
CA PHE A 139 -21.10 2.26 -23.02
C PHE A 139 -20.90 0.77 -22.74
N ARG A 140 -19.75 0.21 -23.10
CA ARG A 140 -19.38 -1.16 -22.73
C ARG A 140 -18.57 -1.17 -21.45
N THR A 141 -19.14 -1.71 -20.39
CA THR A 141 -18.52 -1.83 -19.07
C THR A 141 -17.68 -3.11 -18.92
N LEU A 142 -18.02 -4.16 -19.66
CA LEU A 142 -17.25 -5.42 -19.73
C LEU A 142 -17.12 -5.87 -21.18
N ASP A 143 -15.89 -6.13 -21.62
CA ASP A 143 -15.58 -6.74 -22.91
C ASP A 143 -15.31 -8.24 -22.71
N ARG A 144 -16.20 -9.09 -23.23
CA ARG A 144 -16.14 -10.53 -23.01
C ARG A 144 -14.90 -11.16 -23.63
N SER A 145 -14.52 -10.68 -24.82
CA SER A 145 -13.34 -11.18 -25.53
C SER A 145 -12.06 -10.85 -24.77
N LEU A 146 -11.96 -9.61 -24.28
CA LEU A 146 -10.82 -9.17 -23.48
C LEU A 146 -10.74 -9.89 -22.13
N MET A 147 -11.89 -10.20 -21.51
CA MET A 147 -11.92 -11.00 -20.29
C MET A 147 -11.50 -12.45 -20.56
N ASN A 148 -11.94 -13.06 -21.67
CA ASN A 148 -11.48 -14.40 -22.05
C ASN A 148 -9.96 -14.44 -22.30
N TYR A 149 -9.42 -13.41 -22.97
CA TYR A 149 -7.97 -13.23 -23.10
C TYR A 149 -7.29 -13.10 -21.73
N ALA A 150 -7.84 -12.30 -20.81
CA ALA A 150 -7.29 -12.21 -19.46
C ALA A 150 -7.32 -13.55 -18.71
N HIS A 151 -8.38 -14.35 -18.89
CA HIS A 151 -8.52 -15.67 -18.30
C HIS A 151 -7.55 -16.69 -18.89
N SER A 152 -7.07 -16.54 -20.14
CA SER A 152 -6.08 -17.45 -20.71
C SER A 152 -4.72 -17.39 -20.02
N PHE A 153 -4.46 -16.36 -19.22
CA PHE A 153 -3.27 -16.25 -18.36
C PHE A 153 -3.45 -16.88 -16.97
N CYS A 154 -4.64 -17.41 -16.68
CA CYS A 154 -5.01 -17.90 -15.36
C CYS A 154 -5.47 -19.36 -15.43
N GLY A 155 -5.23 -20.10 -14.34
CA GLY A 155 -5.67 -21.49 -14.20
C GLY A 155 -4.64 -22.54 -14.65
N GLU A 156 -5.01 -23.81 -14.50
CA GLU A 156 -4.11 -24.96 -14.71
C GLU A 156 -3.53 -25.05 -16.13
N SER A 157 -4.30 -24.67 -17.14
CA SER A 157 -3.83 -24.68 -18.54
C SER A 157 -2.80 -23.58 -18.85
N ALA A 158 -2.82 -22.49 -18.08
CA ALA A 158 -1.91 -21.35 -18.23
C ALA A 158 -0.70 -21.44 -17.30
N LYS A 159 -0.65 -22.47 -16.46
CA LYS A 159 0.41 -22.69 -15.49
C LYS A 159 1.71 -22.96 -16.22
N ARG A 160 2.70 -22.07 -16.05
CA ARG A 160 4.04 -22.27 -16.59
C ARG A 160 4.69 -23.45 -15.86
N ARG A 161 4.83 -24.57 -16.57
CA ARG A 161 5.51 -25.76 -16.06
C ARG A 161 7.02 -25.62 -16.22
N ILE A 162 7.75 -26.20 -15.28
CA ILE A 162 9.21 -26.22 -15.27
C ILE A 162 9.67 -27.36 -16.20
N PRO A 163 10.44 -27.06 -17.26
CA PRO A 163 11.01 -28.10 -18.10
C PRO A 163 12.00 -28.93 -17.29
N VAL A 164 11.91 -30.27 -17.41
CA VAL A 164 12.84 -31.20 -16.77
C VAL A 164 13.45 -32.16 -17.79
N THR A 165 14.74 -32.43 -17.62
CA THR A 165 15.44 -33.54 -18.28
C THR A 165 15.34 -34.77 -17.40
N ALA A 166 14.89 -35.89 -17.96
CA ALA A 166 14.85 -37.17 -17.27
C ALA A 166 15.99 -38.08 -17.75
N GLU A 167 16.81 -38.55 -16.83
CA GLU A 167 17.76 -39.62 -17.05
C GLU A 167 17.22 -40.92 -16.42
N VAL A 168 17.21 -42.00 -17.20
CA VAL A 168 16.72 -43.31 -16.76
C VAL A 168 17.83 -44.34 -16.92
N GLU A 169 18.21 -44.98 -15.83
CA GLU A 169 19.22 -46.04 -15.82
C GLU A 169 18.59 -47.39 -15.43
N VAL A 170 18.85 -48.41 -16.25
CA VAL A 170 18.32 -49.78 -16.06
C VAL A 170 19.44 -50.78 -16.33
N LYS A 171 19.83 -51.55 -15.32
CA LYS A 171 20.84 -52.62 -15.43
C LYS A 171 20.34 -53.91 -14.82
N LEU A 172 20.82 -55.06 -15.33
CA LEU A 172 20.39 -56.37 -14.86
C LEU A 172 20.67 -56.55 -13.36
N GLY A 173 19.64 -56.91 -12.59
CA GLY A 173 19.79 -57.14 -11.15
C GLY A 173 19.90 -55.88 -10.29
N GLU A 174 19.91 -54.68 -10.89
CA GLU A 174 19.91 -53.40 -10.20
C GLU A 174 18.50 -52.77 -10.17
N PRO A 175 18.22 -51.90 -9.18
CA PRO A 175 16.98 -51.14 -9.12
C PRO A 175 16.84 -50.15 -10.29
N LEU A 176 15.60 -49.86 -10.68
CA LEU A 176 15.31 -48.76 -11.62
C LEU A 176 15.68 -47.42 -10.99
N VAL A 177 16.47 -46.63 -11.72
CA VAL A 177 16.85 -45.27 -11.34
C VAL A 177 16.26 -44.27 -12.32
N ILE A 178 15.52 -43.29 -11.81
CA ILE A 178 15.06 -42.13 -12.58
C ILE A 178 15.56 -40.87 -11.89
N THR A 179 16.28 -40.03 -12.62
CA THR A 179 16.76 -38.73 -12.13
C THR A 179 16.14 -37.62 -12.97
N LEU A 180 15.55 -36.61 -12.32
CA LEU A 180 15.01 -35.41 -12.97
C LEU A 180 15.92 -34.22 -12.67
N PHE A 181 16.23 -33.43 -13.70
CA PHE A 181 17.01 -32.20 -13.61
C PHE A 181 16.22 -31.01 -14.16
N ASP A 182 16.24 -29.88 -13.46
CA ASP A 182 15.71 -28.61 -13.99
C ASP A 182 16.83 -27.68 -14.49
N GLU A 183 16.44 -26.60 -15.17
CA GLU A 183 17.37 -25.60 -15.72
C GLU A 183 18.08 -24.76 -14.64
N GLU A 184 17.60 -24.79 -13.40
CA GLU A 184 18.18 -24.06 -12.26
C GLU A 184 19.23 -24.92 -11.51
N GLY A 185 19.48 -26.16 -11.98
CA GLY A 185 20.48 -27.07 -11.43
C GLY A 185 20.01 -27.92 -10.25
N ASN A 186 18.69 -27.97 -9.97
CA ASN A 186 18.15 -28.89 -8.96
C ASN A 186 17.98 -30.29 -9.54
N CYS A 187 18.15 -31.31 -8.70
CA CYS A 187 17.99 -32.71 -9.08
C CYS A 187 17.07 -33.46 -8.12
N GLY A 188 16.25 -34.35 -8.65
CA GLY A 188 15.41 -35.28 -7.87
C GLY A 188 15.65 -36.72 -8.28
N LEU A 189 15.86 -37.62 -7.30
CA LEU A 189 16.17 -39.02 -7.53
C LEU A 189 15.01 -39.93 -7.12
N GLY A 190 14.62 -40.85 -8.02
CA GLY A 190 13.60 -41.86 -7.80
C GLY A 190 14.16 -43.27 -7.95
N LEU A 191 14.17 -44.01 -6.84
CA LEU A 191 14.62 -45.40 -6.77
C LEU A 191 13.46 -46.33 -6.38
N THR A 192 13.33 -47.47 -7.06
CA THR A 192 12.43 -48.55 -6.62
C THR A 192 13.21 -49.80 -6.21
N ASN A 193 12.56 -50.71 -5.48
CA ASN A 193 13.21 -51.92 -4.98
C ASN A 193 13.17 -53.08 -6.00
N PHE A 194 12.54 -52.87 -7.15
CA PHE A 194 12.41 -53.89 -8.19
C PHE A 194 13.70 -54.01 -8.99
N GLN A 195 14.28 -55.22 -9.01
CA GLN A 195 15.47 -55.52 -9.79
C GLN A 195 15.09 -55.83 -11.24
N ALA A 196 15.75 -55.20 -12.22
CA ALA A 196 15.44 -55.45 -13.62
C ALA A 196 15.78 -56.90 -14.02
N GLU A 197 14.85 -57.55 -14.72
CA GLU A 197 14.98 -58.94 -15.19
C GLU A 197 15.01 -59.01 -16.72
N ILE A 198 15.45 -60.15 -17.28
CA ILE A 198 15.43 -60.40 -18.72
C ILE A 198 13.97 -60.53 -19.21
N ALA A 199 13.64 -59.76 -20.24
CA ALA A 199 12.33 -59.69 -20.86
C ALA A 199 11.96 -61.02 -21.54
N ARG A 200 10.79 -61.57 -21.18
CA ARG A 200 10.29 -62.83 -21.77
C ARG A 200 9.44 -62.64 -23.04
N LYS A 201 8.86 -61.45 -23.26
CA LYS A 201 7.97 -61.16 -24.41
C LYS A 201 8.08 -59.74 -24.98
N HIS A 202 8.30 -58.73 -24.13
CA HIS A 202 8.41 -57.33 -24.56
C HIS A 202 9.56 -56.64 -23.81
N PRO A 203 10.70 -56.35 -24.49
CA PRO A 203 11.78 -55.59 -23.90
C PRO A 203 11.37 -54.12 -23.68
N LEU A 204 12.06 -53.46 -22.74
CA LEU A 204 11.84 -52.07 -22.40
C LEU A 204 12.15 -51.17 -23.60
N SER A 205 11.16 -50.44 -24.13
CA SER A 205 11.35 -49.48 -25.22
C SER A 205 11.41 -48.04 -24.71
N VAL A 206 12.22 -47.20 -25.39
CA VAL A 206 12.31 -45.76 -25.12
C VAL A 206 10.92 -45.10 -25.17
N GLU A 207 10.08 -45.51 -26.12
CA GLU A 207 8.71 -45.00 -26.28
C GLU A 207 7.82 -45.33 -25.08
N SER A 208 7.94 -46.55 -24.51
CA SER A 208 7.16 -46.97 -23.35
C SER A 208 7.53 -46.17 -22.10
N ILE A 209 8.83 -45.94 -21.88
CA ILE A 209 9.34 -45.13 -20.76
C ILE A 209 8.91 -43.68 -20.91
N ARG A 210 9.10 -43.09 -22.11
CA ARG A 210 8.68 -41.72 -22.40
C ARG A 210 7.20 -41.52 -22.09
N LYS A 211 6.33 -42.42 -22.55
CA LYS A 211 4.89 -42.35 -22.29
C LYS A 211 4.54 -42.38 -20.80
N GLN A 212 5.32 -43.08 -19.96
CA GLN A 212 5.12 -43.03 -18.51
C GLN A 212 5.70 -41.74 -17.91
N LEU A 213 6.86 -41.28 -18.34
CA LEU A 213 7.49 -40.06 -17.82
C LEU A 213 6.78 -38.76 -18.22
N GLU A 214 6.07 -38.73 -19.34
CA GLU A 214 5.25 -37.58 -19.75
C GLU A 214 4.02 -37.35 -18.85
N ARG A 215 3.65 -38.32 -17.99
CA ARG A 215 2.49 -38.23 -17.08
C ARG A 215 2.82 -37.38 -15.84
N LEU A 216 3.30 -36.16 -16.06
CA LEU A 216 3.60 -35.13 -15.07
C LEU A 216 2.47 -34.10 -14.90
N GLY A 217 1.29 -34.38 -15.47
CA GLY A 217 0.14 -33.46 -15.54
C GLY A 217 -0.31 -32.88 -14.18
N ASN A 218 -0.13 -33.60 -13.08
CA ASN A 218 -0.51 -33.14 -11.73
C ASN A 218 0.67 -32.50 -10.96
N THR A 219 1.78 -32.21 -11.64
CA THR A 219 3.00 -31.66 -11.05
C THR A 219 3.33 -30.31 -11.67
N GLU A 220 4.29 -29.59 -11.09
CA GLU A 220 4.82 -28.33 -11.63
C GLU A 220 5.72 -28.53 -12.87
N TYR A 221 5.96 -29.78 -13.29
CA TYR A 221 6.97 -30.12 -14.28
C TYR A 221 6.37 -30.50 -15.64
N MET A 222 7.18 -30.37 -16.68
CA MET A 222 6.95 -30.94 -18.00
C MET A 222 8.23 -31.63 -18.50
N LEU A 223 8.10 -32.79 -19.13
CA LEU A 223 9.25 -33.51 -19.69
C LEU A 223 9.75 -32.78 -20.94
N ALA A 224 10.97 -32.25 -20.89
CA ALA A 224 11.63 -31.62 -22.04
C ALA A 224 12.48 -32.65 -22.80
N THR A 225 13.34 -33.36 -22.08
CA THR A 225 14.32 -34.30 -22.65
C THR A 225 14.29 -35.62 -21.89
N LEU A 226 14.57 -36.73 -22.58
CA LEU A 226 14.69 -38.06 -21.99
C LEU A 226 15.98 -38.72 -22.49
N GLU A 227 16.83 -39.16 -21.56
CA GLU A 227 17.99 -39.99 -21.81
C GLU A 227 17.78 -41.37 -21.19
N LEU A 228 17.90 -42.42 -22.00
CA LEU A 228 17.78 -43.80 -21.53
C LEU A 228 19.14 -44.50 -21.62
N ARG A 229 19.61 -45.03 -20.49
CA ARG A 229 20.78 -45.91 -20.37
C ARG A 229 20.31 -47.27 -19.88
N ALA A 230 20.00 -48.18 -20.81
CA ALA A 230 19.48 -49.51 -20.50
C ALA A 230 20.32 -50.61 -21.18
N GLU A 231 20.54 -51.72 -20.48
CA GLU A 231 21.10 -52.94 -21.08
C GLU A 231 20.04 -53.67 -21.93
N ASP A 232 20.49 -54.42 -22.94
CA ASP A 232 19.60 -55.08 -23.91
C ASP A 232 18.70 -56.13 -23.25
N ASN A 233 17.46 -56.22 -23.73
CA ASN A 233 16.45 -57.21 -23.32
C ASN A 233 16.03 -57.16 -21.84
N LEU A 234 16.10 -56.01 -21.16
CA LEU A 234 15.56 -55.86 -19.81
C LEU A 234 14.05 -55.55 -19.80
N MET A 235 13.37 -55.93 -18.71
CA MET A 235 11.96 -55.62 -18.44
C MET A 235 11.82 -54.95 -17.08
N VAL A 236 11.10 -53.83 -17.06
CA VAL A 236 10.67 -53.16 -15.83
C VAL A 236 9.15 -52.94 -15.89
N PRO A 237 8.39 -53.35 -14.85
CA PRO A 237 6.96 -53.13 -14.80
C PRO A 237 6.58 -51.65 -14.85
N VAL A 238 5.45 -51.33 -15.49
CA VAL A 238 4.93 -49.96 -15.58
C VAL A 238 4.66 -49.36 -14.19
N SER A 239 4.27 -50.17 -13.20
CA SER A 239 4.08 -49.73 -11.82
C SER A 239 5.36 -49.16 -11.22
N GLU A 240 6.50 -49.81 -11.46
CA GLU A 240 7.81 -49.39 -10.97
C GLU A 240 8.27 -48.08 -11.62
N ILE A 241 8.07 -47.93 -12.93
CA ILE A 241 8.38 -46.68 -13.63
C ILE A 241 7.54 -45.51 -13.08
N ASN A 242 6.26 -45.76 -12.80
CA ASN A 242 5.37 -44.75 -12.21
C ASN A 242 5.78 -44.37 -10.79
N GLU A 243 6.22 -45.35 -9.98
CA GLU A 243 6.70 -45.12 -8.62
C GLU A 243 8.03 -44.37 -8.60
N ALA A 244 9.01 -44.80 -9.42
CA ALA A 244 10.29 -44.12 -9.58
C ALA A 244 10.09 -42.67 -10.01
N ARG A 245 9.23 -42.41 -11.01
CA ARG A 245 8.86 -41.05 -11.43
C ARG A 245 8.29 -40.24 -10.26
N ARG A 246 7.35 -40.81 -9.48
CA ARG A 246 6.73 -40.09 -8.37
C ARG A 246 7.76 -39.70 -7.31
N LYS A 247 8.66 -40.62 -6.95
CA LYS A 247 9.76 -40.36 -6.02
C LYS A 247 10.74 -39.31 -6.54
N ALA A 248 11.09 -39.36 -7.83
CA ALA A 248 11.97 -38.37 -8.45
C ALA A 248 11.34 -36.97 -8.41
N VAL A 249 10.03 -36.85 -8.68
CA VAL A 249 9.27 -35.59 -8.56
C VAL A 249 9.25 -35.08 -7.12
N GLU A 250 8.90 -35.94 -6.15
CA GLU A 250 8.88 -35.58 -4.71
C GLU A 250 10.27 -35.10 -4.26
N SER A 251 11.33 -35.78 -4.68
CA SER A 251 12.71 -35.40 -4.37
C SER A 251 13.12 -34.07 -5.04
N LEU A 252 12.66 -33.80 -6.27
CA LEU A 252 12.92 -32.54 -6.96
C LEU A 252 12.17 -31.37 -6.29
N ASP A 253 10.92 -31.60 -5.86
CA ASP A 253 10.16 -30.62 -5.08
C ASP A 253 10.90 -30.25 -3.79
N GLU A 254 11.42 -31.24 -3.05
CA GLU A 254 12.21 -30.98 -1.85
C GLU A 254 13.47 -30.17 -2.13
N ALA A 255 14.20 -30.50 -3.21
CA ALA A 255 15.41 -29.79 -3.62
C ALA A 255 15.10 -28.31 -3.94
N ARG A 256 14.07 -28.06 -4.74
CA ARG A 256 13.63 -26.70 -5.10
C ARG A 256 13.11 -25.92 -3.90
N LEU A 257 12.29 -26.53 -3.05
CA LEU A 257 11.71 -25.88 -1.87
C LEU A 257 12.75 -25.58 -0.78
N LYS A 258 13.88 -26.29 -0.76
CA LYS A 258 14.97 -26.05 0.21
C LYS A 258 15.53 -24.63 0.11
N VAL A 259 15.61 -24.05 -1.08
CA VAL A 259 16.04 -22.66 -1.30
C VAL A 259 15.07 -21.66 -0.64
N PHE A 260 13.78 -21.99 -0.63
CA PHE A 260 12.71 -21.15 -0.11
C PHE A 260 12.32 -21.46 1.35
N LYS A 261 12.92 -22.48 1.97
CA LYS A 261 12.71 -22.74 3.40
C LYS A 261 13.16 -21.51 4.16
N LYS A 262 12.18 -20.79 4.73
CA LYS A 262 12.41 -19.64 5.59
C LYS A 262 13.48 -20.03 6.59
N LYS A 263 14.59 -19.28 6.63
CA LYS A 263 15.44 -19.28 7.82
C LYS A 263 14.49 -18.92 8.97
N VAL A 264 14.25 -19.87 9.86
CA VAL A 264 13.62 -19.56 11.13
C VAL A 264 14.61 -18.60 11.78
N ILE A 265 14.30 -17.31 11.71
CA ILE A 265 14.97 -16.33 12.54
C ILE A 265 14.53 -16.76 13.93
N SER A 266 15.39 -17.47 14.65
CA SER A 266 15.20 -17.59 16.09
C SER A 266 15.23 -16.14 16.56
N VAL A 267 14.06 -15.59 16.89
CA VAL A 267 14.02 -14.36 17.66
C VAL A 267 14.77 -14.77 18.92
N PRO A 268 15.99 -14.26 19.17
CA PRO A 268 16.60 -14.51 20.44
C PRO A 268 15.54 -14.11 21.46
N GLN A 269 15.30 -14.91 22.49
CA GLN A 269 14.74 -14.32 23.69
C GLN A 269 15.81 -13.33 24.14
N THR A 270 15.79 -12.12 23.57
CA THR A 270 16.63 -11.03 23.99
C THR A 270 16.26 -10.89 25.45
N THR A 271 17.18 -11.31 26.32
CA THR A 271 17.20 -10.91 27.71
C THR A 271 16.80 -9.46 27.71
N LEU A 272 15.56 -9.19 28.16
CA LEU A 272 14.99 -7.88 28.30
C LEU A 272 16.12 -6.97 28.73
N CYS A 273 16.54 -6.06 27.85
CA CYS A 273 17.64 -5.15 28.14
C CYS A 273 17.38 -4.60 29.54
N LYS A 274 18.34 -4.80 30.46
CA LYS A 274 18.29 -4.23 31.80
C LYS A 274 17.82 -2.80 31.63
N ALA A 275 16.62 -2.52 32.15
CA ALA A 275 15.94 -1.26 31.95
C ALA A 275 16.95 -0.13 32.14
N LEU A 276 17.19 0.66 31.08
CA LEU A 276 17.83 1.95 31.28
C LEU A 276 16.92 2.66 32.28
N SER A 277 17.51 3.12 33.37
CA SER A 277 16.82 3.65 34.53
C SER A 277 15.65 4.52 34.09
N ASN A 278 14.41 4.04 34.31
CA ASN A 278 13.21 4.84 34.16
C ASN A 278 13.39 6.07 35.06
N ASP A 279 13.64 7.23 34.46
CA ASP A 279 13.40 8.47 35.17
C ASP A 279 11.95 8.42 35.66
N LYS A 280 11.76 8.55 36.98
CA LYS A 280 10.51 8.28 37.72
C LYS A 280 9.32 9.17 37.32
N LEU A 281 9.46 10.04 36.34
CA LEU A 281 8.43 11.00 35.94
C LEU A 281 7.59 10.43 34.80
N THR A 282 6.45 9.83 35.14
CA THR A 282 5.43 9.37 34.19
C THR A 282 4.34 10.43 33.98
N GLY A 283 3.77 10.48 32.77
CA GLY A 283 2.71 11.41 32.41
C GLY A 283 3.17 12.87 32.26
N GLN A 284 4.36 13.14 31.72
CA GLN A 284 4.74 14.49 31.31
C GLN A 284 3.87 14.95 30.13
N ILE A 285 3.46 16.21 30.11
CA ILE A 285 2.73 16.78 28.97
C ILE A 285 3.72 17.37 27.98
N THR A 286 3.79 16.76 26.80
CA THR A 286 4.58 17.25 25.66
C THR A 286 3.61 17.93 24.68
N VAL A 287 3.96 19.11 24.17
CA VAL A 287 3.07 19.88 23.29
C VAL A 287 3.80 20.24 22.02
N GLN A 288 3.28 19.82 20.88
CA GLN A 288 3.77 20.23 19.57
C GLN A 288 3.03 21.46 19.09
N VAL A 289 3.81 22.46 18.67
CA VAL A 289 3.33 23.79 18.25
C VAL A 289 4.03 24.20 16.96
N ASP A 290 3.38 25.08 16.19
CA ASP A 290 3.91 25.55 14.91
C ASP A 290 4.47 26.98 15.00
N THR A 291 3.90 27.82 15.87
CA THR A 291 4.29 29.24 16.00
C THR A 291 4.94 29.57 17.35
N VAL A 292 5.73 30.65 17.36
CA VAL A 292 6.34 31.19 18.59
C VAL A 292 5.27 31.57 19.63
N LYS A 293 4.12 32.08 19.17
CA LYS A 293 3.02 32.49 20.04
C LYS A 293 2.36 31.28 20.71
N GLN A 294 2.08 30.23 19.95
CA GLN A 294 1.58 28.95 20.49
C GLN A 294 2.55 28.38 21.52
N ALA A 295 3.87 28.41 21.25
CA ALA A 295 4.89 27.95 22.18
C ALA A 295 4.89 28.73 23.52
N GLU A 296 4.73 30.05 23.47
CA GLU A 296 4.65 30.87 24.69
C GLU A 296 3.42 30.54 25.53
N ILE A 297 2.27 30.33 24.87
CA ILE A 297 1.02 29.97 25.54
C ILE A 297 1.13 28.58 26.17
N ALA A 298 1.64 27.60 25.43
CA ALA A 298 1.83 26.25 25.96
C ALA A 298 2.76 26.24 27.18
N ALA A 299 3.86 27.00 27.12
CA ALA A 299 4.81 27.13 28.23
C ALA A 299 4.16 27.74 29.49
N LYS A 300 3.34 28.79 29.30
CA LYS A 300 2.56 29.46 30.37
C LYS A 300 1.49 28.53 30.96
N ALA A 301 0.81 27.75 30.11
CA ALA A 301 -0.27 26.85 30.50
C ALA A 301 0.19 25.61 31.27
N GLY A 302 1.49 25.30 31.27
CA GLY A 302 2.05 24.23 32.08
C GLY A 302 2.57 23.02 31.30
N ALA A 303 2.77 23.13 29.98
CA ALA A 303 3.47 22.11 29.21
C ALA A 303 4.85 21.82 29.81
N ASP A 304 5.22 20.55 29.94
CA ASP A 304 6.52 20.16 30.49
C ASP A 304 7.61 20.23 29.40
N THR A 305 7.23 19.94 28.15
CA THR A 305 8.10 19.96 26.97
C THR A 305 7.42 20.67 25.81
N LEU A 306 8.17 21.50 25.08
CA LEU A 306 7.77 22.15 23.83
C LEU A 306 8.45 21.44 22.65
N ILE A 307 7.65 20.88 21.74
CA ILE A 307 8.09 20.28 20.49
C ILE A 307 7.87 21.30 19.37
N ILE A 308 8.94 21.61 18.63
CA ILE A 308 8.95 22.59 17.52
C ILE A 308 9.52 21.95 16.26
N GLY A 309 9.22 22.52 15.09
CA GLY A 309 9.63 21.96 13.80
C GLY A 309 8.72 20.81 13.35
N GLY A 310 9.26 19.87 12.58
CA GLY A 310 8.44 18.87 11.89
C GLY A 310 7.74 19.43 10.66
N GLU A 311 6.56 18.90 10.33
CA GLU A 311 5.66 19.56 9.40
C GLU A 311 4.96 20.74 10.07
N GLY A 312 5.13 21.94 9.51
CA GLY A 312 4.33 23.10 9.88
C GLY A 312 3.02 23.10 9.11
N PHE A 313 1.93 23.59 9.69
CA PHE A 313 0.59 23.57 9.09
C PHE A 313 0.11 24.94 8.62
N HIS A 314 0.89 25.99 8.86
CA HIS A 314 0.60 27.35 8.39
C HIS A 314 1.34 27.74 7.09
N HIS A 315 1.86 26.76 6.34
CA HIS A 315 2.63 26.97 5.10
C HIS A 315 3.81 27.96 5.28
N GLN A 316 4.38 28.01 6.48
CA GLN A 316 5.50 28.88 6.84
C GLN A 316 6.76 28.04 7.05
N LYS A 317 7.90 28.51 6.51
CA LYS A 317 9.20 27.88 6.78
C LYS A 317 9.56 28.08 8.25
N PHE A 318 9.92 26.99 8.92
CA PHE A 318 10.44 27.02 10.27
C PHE A 318 11.91 27.47 10.27
N THR A 319 12.18 28.68 10.77
CA THR A 319 13.53 29.29 10.73
C THR A 319 14.29 29.14 12.04
N PHE A 320 15.60 29.35 11.99
CA PHE A 320 16.45 29.33 13.17
C PHE A 320 16.10 30.46 14.17
N GLU A 321 15.69 31.63 13.70
CA GLU A 321 15.28 32.74 14.56
C GLU A 321 14.00 32.42 15.35
N MET A 322 13.05 31.72 14.72
CA MET A 322 11.87 31.20 15.41
C MET A 322 12.29 30.20 16.49
N ALA A 323 13.16 29.25 16.17
CA ALA A 323 13.68 28.27 17.11
C ALA A 323 14.42 28.92 18.30
N GLN A 324 15.26 29.92 18.05
CA GLN A 324 15.94 30.70 19.09
C GLN A 324 14.96 31.43 20.01
N SER A 325 13.90 32.02 19.45
CA SER A 325 12.87 32.70 20.22
C SER A 325 12.13 31.74 21.14
N ILE A 326 11.81 30.54 20.63
CA ILE A 326 11.16 29.50 21.44
C ILE A 326 12.11 28.90 22.47
N ALA A 327 13.41 28.74 22.17
CA ALA A 327 14.41 28.30 23.14
C ALA A 327 14.51 29.27 24.33
N LYS A 328 14.44 30.59 24.08
CA LYS A 328 14.38 31.60 25.15
C LYS A 328 13.11 31.47 26.00
N ILE A 329 11.96 31.21 25.37
CA ILE A 329 10.68 30.96 26.06
C ILE A 329 10.80 29.70 26.94
N ALA A 330 11.31 28.60 26.37
CA ALA A 330 11.50 27.34 27.09
C ALA A 330 12.38 27.55 28.33
N LYS A 331 13.51 28.27 28.19
CA LYS A 331 14.39 28.61 29.32
C LYS A 331 13.69 29.49 30.36
N LYS A 332 12.96 30.53 29.94
CA LYS A 332 12.21 31.44 30.83
C LYS A 332 11.20 30.69 31.70
N TYR A 333 10.48 29.73 31.12
CA TYR A 333 9.45 28.94 31.81
C TYR A 333 9.96 27.60 32.35
N LYS A 334 11.27 27.33 32.26
CA LYS A 334 11.92 26.07 32.68
C LYS A 334 11.30 24.82 32.03
N ARG A 335 11.05 24.89 30.72
CA ARG A 335 10.50 23.79 29.91
C ARG A 335 11.60 23.13 29.11
N LYS A 336 11.43 21.85 28.81
CA LYS A 336 12.29 21.13 27.85
C LYS A 336 12.01 21.62 26.44
N LEU A 337 13.05 21.78 25.64
CA LEU A 337 12.96 22.05 24.20
C LEU A 337 13.22 20.76 23.42
N VAL A 338 12.39 20.47 22.43
CA VAL A 338 12.54 19.33 21.52
C VAL A 338 12.36 19.83 20.09
N ILE A 339 13.20 19.33 19.18
CA ILE A 339 13.16 19.72 17.77
C ILE A 339 12.76 18.50 16.94
N ALA A 340 11.59 18.58 16.31
CA ALA A 340 11.04 17.56 15.43
C ALA A 340 11.47 17.77 13.98
N THR A 341 11.49 16.68 13.21
CA THR A 341 11.77 16.69 11.77
C THR A 341 10.59 16.20 10.95
N PRO A 342 10.42 16.61 9.68
CA PRO A 342 9.35 16.09 8.81
C PRO A 342 9.49 14.60 8.51
N ARG A 343 8.38 13.92 8.27
CA ARG A 343 8.34 12.49 7.93
C ARG A 343 8.61 12.19 6.46
N VAL A 344 8.30 13.13 5.56
CA VAL A 344 8.54 12.99 4.12
C VAL A 344 9.67 13.91 3.69
N ILE A 345 10.73 13.36 3.10
CA ILE A 345 11.88 14.12 2.60
C ILE A 345 12.31 13.53 1.26
N LYS A 346 12.61 14.41 0.30
CA LYS A 346 13.13 14.06 -1.03
C LYS A 346 14.66 14.18 -1.04
N GLU A 347 15.31 13.44 -1.93
CA GLU A 347 16.77 13.42 -2.07
C GLU A 347 17.37 14.83 -2.18
N ASN A 348 16.77 15.68 -3.01
CA ASN A 348 17.20 17.07 -3.21
C ASN A 348 17.04 17.97 -1.97
N GLN A 349 16.31 17.53 -0.94
CA GLN A 349 16.14 18.25 0.33
C GLN A 349 17.19 17.84 1.38
N LEU A 350 17.94 16.74 1.19
CA LEU A 350 18.92 16.28 2.18
C LEU A 350 20.03 17.30 2.51
N PRO A 351 20.62 18.03 1.54
CA PRO A 351 21.62 19.06 1.85
C PRO A 351 21.08 20.17 2.76
N LEU A 352 19.81 20.55 2.57
CA LEU A 352 19.13 21.53 3.42
C LEU A 352 19.02 21.01 4.86
N PHE A 353 18.55 19.78 5.05
CA PHE A 353 18.42 19.19 6.38
C PHE A 353 19.78 18.93 7.05
N GLN A 354 20.83 18.67 6.28
CA GLN A 354 22.17 18.54 6.83
C GLN A 354 22.65 19.83 7.52
N SER A 355 22.44 20.98 6.89
CA SER A 355 22.77 22.29 7.49
C SER A 355 21.81 22.62 8.63
N TRP A 356 20.51 22.43 8.42
CA TRP A 356 19.48 22.72 9.40
C TRP A 356 19.67 21.94 10.71
N LEU A 357 19.97 20.64 10.65
CA LEU A 357 20.21 19.83 11.85
C LEU A 357 21.38 20.35 12.69
N LYS A 358 22.48 20.79 12.06
CA LYS A 358 23.62 21.37 12.78
C LYS A 358 23.27 22.68 13.47
N GLU A 359 22.54 23.55 12.78
CA GLU A 359 22.06 24.81 13.35
C GLU A 359 21.14 24.55 14.54
N MET A 360 20.19 23.63 14.39
CA MET A 360 19.27 23.26 15.46
C MET A 360 19.98 22.62 16.67
N ASP A 361 21.03 21.82 16.46
CA ASP A 361 21.78 21.17 17.55
C ASP A 361 22.53 22.20 18.40
N ALA A 362 22.93 23.34 17.83
CA ALA A 362 23.53 24.44 18.56
C ALA A 362 22.58 25.13 19.57
N LEU A 363 21.27 24.84 19.50
CA LEU A 363 20.30 25.27 20.52
C LEU A 363 20.26 24.35 21.73
N GLU A 364 21.03 23.26 21.70
CA GLU A 364 21.09 22.23 22.74
C GLU A 364 19.68 21.69 23.11
N PRO A 365 18.88 21.24 22.12
CA PRO A 365 17.59 20.63 22.42
C PRO A 365 17.77 19.39 23.30
N THR A 366 16.77 19.10 24.12
CA THR A 366 16.74 17.91 24.98
C THR A 366 16.92 16.65 24.14
N TYR A 367 16.26 16.60 22.98
CA TYR A 367 16.45 15.61 21.95
C TYR A 367 15.90 16.10 20.60
N PHE A 368 16.38 15.48 19.53
CA PHE A 368 15.73 15.52 18.23
C PHE A 368 14.67 14.43 18.13
N LEU A 369 13.48 14.80 17.68
CA LEU A 369 12.38 13.91 17.43
C LEU A 369 12.30 13.59 15.93
N LEU A 370 12.86 12.44 15.57
CA LEU A 370 13.10 12.06 14.18
C LEU A 370 11.95 11.24 13.62
N ALA A 371 11.37 11.73 12.52
CA ALA A 371 10.17 11.18 11.89
C ALA A 371 10.47 10.44 10.57
N ASN A 372 11.73 10.39 10.15
CA ASN A 372 12.18 9.77 8.90
C ASN A 372 13.48 8.98 9.10
N ASN A 373 13.55 7.77 8.53
CA ASN A 373 14.72 6.88 8.64
C ASN A 373 16.01 7.52 8.12
N SER A 374 15.96 8.27 7.02
CA SER A 374 17.15 8.88 6.43
C SER A 374 17.72 10.00 7.30
N LEU A 375 16.84 10.74 8.01
CA LEU A 375 17.28 11.75 8.96
C LEU A 375 17.88 11.16 10.23
N TRP A 376 17.43 9.98 10.65
CA TRP A 376 18.09 9.23 11.73
C TRP A 376 19.56 8.95 11.39
N GLU A 377 19.80 8.38 10.22
CA GLU A 377 21.16 8.09 9.76
C GLU A 377 21.98 9.38 9.56
N LEU A 378 21.36 10.43 9.02
CA LEU A 378 21.99 11.73 8.86
C LEU A 378 22.42 12.32 10.21
N ALA A 379 21.55 12.29 11.22
CA ALA A 379 21.87 12.78 12.56
C ALA A 379 23.05 12.03 13.19
N LYS A 380 23.09 10.70 13.05
CA LYS A 380 24.24 9.88 13.50
C LYS A 380 25.53 10.24 12.77
N ARG A 381 25.48 10.36 11.44
CA ARG A 381 26.64 10.73 10.61
C ARG A 381 27.18 12.12 10.97
N LEU A 382 26.28 13.06 11.27
CA LEU A 382 26.63 14.41 11.70
C LEU A 382 27.16 14.48 13.14
N LYS A 383 27.03 13.41 13.93
CA LYS A 383 27.43 13.34 15.33
C LYS A 383 26.79 14.47 16.15
N LEU A 384 25.47 14.65 16.01
CA LEU A 384 24.72 15.60 16.83
C LEU A 384 24.96 15.29 18.31
N GLN A 385 25.10 16.35 19.11
CA GLN A 385 25.36 16.22 20.54
C GLN A 385 24.07 15.88 21.31
N SER A 386 22.94 16.37 20.81
CA SER A 386 21.63 16.13 21.40
C SER A 386 21.18 14.67 21.22
N ALA A 387 20.41 14.16 22.19
CA ALA A 387 19.87 12.82 22.12
C ALA A 387 18.87 12.65 20.97
N LEU A 388 18.61 11.41 20.54
CA LEU A 388 17.70 11.11 19.44
C LEU A 388 16.49 10.31 19.94
N TRP A 389 15.31 10.67 19.46
CA TRP A 389 14.03 10.04 19.77
C TRP A 389 13.31 9.62 18.48
N ALA A 390 12.81 8.40 18.42
CA ALA A 390 12.12 7.88 17.23
C ALA A 390 10.63 8.24 17.29
N ASP A 391 10.16 9.08 16.37
CA ASP A 391 8.76 9.55 16.34
C ASP A 391 7.80 8.49 15.80
N TRP A 392 6.49 8.70 15.98
CA TRP A 392 5.44 7.73 15.70
C TRP A 392 5.37 7.30 14.23
N SER A 393 5.77 8.15 13.29
CA SER A 393 5.82 7.86 11.85
C SER A 393 6.83 6.77 11.48
N LEU A 394 7.73 6.41 12.41
CA LEU A 394 8.65 5.29 12.29
C LEU A 394 8.01 3.94 12.69
N ASN A 395 6.69 3.93 12.95
CA ASN A 395 5.85 2.75 13.11
C ASN A 395 6.32 1.79 14.20
N THR A 396 6.60 2.30 15.40
CA THR A 396 6.87 1.47 16.58
C THR A 396 5.60 0.75 17.03
N PHE A 397 5.38 -0.45 16.47
CA PHE A 397 4.15 -1.25 16.63
C PHE A 397 4.36 -2.58 17.36
N ASN A 398 5.60 -3.07 17.46
CA ASN A 398 5.95 -4.25 18.26
C ASN A 398 7.29 -4.06 19.00
N ASN A 399 7.61 -5.00 19.90
CA ASN A 399 8.86 -4.98 20.68
C ASN A 399 10.12 -5.07 19.82
N GLN A 400 10.07 -5.72 18.65
CA GLN A 400 11.22 -5.83 17.75
C GLN A 400 11.59 -4.46 17.15
N THR A 401 10.60 -3.66 16.74
CA THR A 401 10.84 -2.29 16.27
C THR A 401 11.40 -1.41 17.38
N ARG A 402 10.90 -1.56 18.61
CA ARG A 402 11.45 -0.84 19.78
C ARG A 402 12.90 -1.22 20.05
N GLU A 403 13.21 -2.52 20.07
CA GLU A 403 14.58 -3.02 20.29
C GLU A 403 15.52 -2.57 19.19
N PHE A 404 15.05 -2.51 17.94
CA PHE A 404 15.79 -1.92 16.83
C PHE A 404 16.17 -0.47 17.13
N TRP A 405 15.21 0.40 17.50
CA TRP A 405 15.51 1.81 17.79
C TRP A 405 16.41 1.99 19.02
N ALA A 406 16.19 1.21 20.08
CA ALA A 406 17.08 1.19 21.24
C ALA A 406 18.51 0.82 20.85
N ALA A 407 18.70 -0.22 20.03
CA ALA A 407 20.01 -0.62 19.52
C ALA A 407 20.66 0.46 18.60
N GLN A 408 19.84 1.28 17.93
CA GLN A 408 20.34 2.41 17.15
C GLN A 408 20.76 3.61 17.99
N GLY A 409 20.45 3.62 19.30
CA GLY A 409 20.79 4.68 20.25
C GLY A 409 19.63 5.61 20.61
N ALA A 410 18.38 5.23 20.34
CA ALA A 410 17.23 6.03 20.72
C ALA A 410 17.06 6.11 22.25
N CYS A 411 16.90 7.32 22.78
CA CYS A 411 16.59 7.52 24.20
C CYS A 411 15.10 7.28 24.53
N GLY A 412 14.24 7.31 23.51
CA GLY A 412 12.83 7.00 23.62
C GLY A 412 12.16 6.80 22.26
N VAL A 413 10.92 6.32 22.31
CA VAL A 413 10.09 6.06 21.14
C VAL A 413 8.69 6.61 21.36
N THR A 414 8.12 7.21 20.31
CA THR A 414 6.69 7.54 20.27
C THR A 414 5.96 6.37 19.64
N LEU A 415 4.99 5.82 20.38
CA LEU A 415 4.23 4.65 19.95
C LEU A 415 3.29 5.01 18.80
N SER A 416 3.05 4.05 17.91
CA SER A 416 2.09 4.24 16.82
C SER A 416 0.68 4.52 17.38
N PRO A 417 -0.05 5.53 16.86
CA PRO A 417 -1.42 5.83 17.28
C PRO A 417 -2.43 4.75 16.87
N GLU A 418 -1.98 3.74 16.13
CA GLU A 418 -2.76 2.58 15.69
C GLU A 418 -2.80 1.45 16.74
N LEU A 419 -1.97 1.52 17.79
CA LEU A 419 -1.97 0.53 18.86
C LEU A 419 -3.21 0.64 19.75
N THR A 420 -3.69 -0.51 20.21
CA THR A 420 -4.72 -0.60 21.26
C THR A 420 -4.12 -0.29 22.63
N MET A 421 -4.94 0.15 23.60
CA MET A 421 -4.52 0.36 24.99
C MET A 421 -3.89 -0.88 25.61
N GLN A 422 -4.44 -2.07 25.31
CA GLN A 422 -3.89 -3.32 25.81
C GLN A 422 -2.48 -3.59 25.25
N GLN A 423 -2.23 -3.25 23.98
CA GLN A 423 -0.89 -3.35 23.41
C GLN A 423 0.05 -2.33 24.05
N VAL A 424 -0.38 -1.08 24.22
CA VAL A 424 0.39 -0.02 24.89
C VAL A 424 0.79 -0.42 26.31
N GLU A 425 -0.12 -1.00 27.09
CA GLU A 425 0.14 -1.51 28.44
C GLU A 425 1.23 -2.60 28.44
N ARG A 426 1.14 -3.57 27.51
CA ARG A 426 2.16 -4.63 27.35
C ARG A 426 3.52 -4.05 26.95
N PHE A 427 3.52 -3.01 26.10
CA PHE A 427 4.72 -2.29 25.72
C PHE A 427 5.38 -1.63 26.92
N ALA A 428 4.60 -0.88 27.71
CA ALA A 428 5.10 -0.18 28.89
C ALA A 428 5.66 -1.14 29.94
N ALA A 429 4.99 -2.28 30.17
CA ALA A 429 5.44 -3.30 31.11
C ALA A 429 6.81 -3.93 30.76
N THR A 430 7.21 -3.91 29.49
CA THR A 430 8.46 -4.52 29.02
C THR A 430 9.50 -3.49 28.54
N SER A 431 9.20 -2.19 28.69
CA SER A 431 10.01 -1.13 28.08
C SER A 431 11.31 -0.90 28.84
N GLY A 432 12.42 -0.87 28.09
CA GLY A 432 13.72 -0.40 28.57
C GLY A 432 14.06 1.03 28.13
N CYS A 433 13.15 1.72 27.44
CA CYS A 433 13.31 3.10 26.97
C CYS A 433 12.06 3.93 27.29
N ALA A 434 12.19 5.25 27.23
CA ALA A 434 11.05 6.14 27.45
C ALA A 434 9.99 5.99 26.35
N LEU A 435 8.72 6.01 26.73
CA LEU A 435 7.57 5.88 25.85
C LEU A 435 6.75 7.17 25.80
N GLU A 436 6.36 7.58 24.61
CA GLU A 436 5.40 8.66 24.36
C GLU A 436 4.17 8.13 23.62
N CYS A 437 2.99 8.64 23.95
CA CYS A 437 1.75 8.40 23.21
C CYS A 437 1.10 9.71 22.78
N LEU A 438 0.56 9.75 21.56
CA LEU A 438 -0.35 10.80 21.12
C LEU A 438 -1.68 10.68 21.88
N VAL A 439 -2.10 11.74 22.56
CA VAL A 439 -3.33 11.75 23.37
C VAL A 439 -4.35 12.81 22.94
N GLN A 440 -3.90 13.86 22.26
CA GLN A 440 -4.77 14.94 21.83
C GLN A 440 -4.31 15.50 20.48
N GLY A 441 -5.26 15.90 19.63
CA GLY A 441 -5.00 16.54 18.33
C GLY A 441 -5.69 15.82 17.17
N ARG A 442 -5.71 16.44 15.99
CA ARG A 442 -6.24 15.79 14.80
C ARG A 442 -5.16 14.92 14.15
N LEU A 443 -5.37 13.61 14.17
CA LEU A 443 -4.47 12.67 13.49
C LEU A 443 -4.47 12.94 11.98
N GLU A 444 -3.29 12.99 11.37
CA GLU A 444 -3.16 13.11 9.92
C GLU A 444 -3.57 11.80 9.24
N MET A 445 -4.50 11.91 8.29
CA MET A 445 -5.02 10.78 7.53
C MET A 445 -4.21 10.55 6.24
N MET A 446 -3.72 11.62 5.63
CA MET A 446 -2.98 11.54 4.37
C MET A 446 -2.07 12.75 4.18
N VAL A 447 -0.86 12.49 3.71
CA VAL A 447 0.05 13.52 3.16
C VAL A 447 0.13 13.32 1.65
N THR A 448 -0.02 14.38 0.87
CA THR A 448 -0.03 14.30 -0.58
C THR A 448 0.64 15.50 -1.25
N GLU A 449 1.33 15.25 -2.36
CA GLU A 449 1.89 16.28 -3.24
C GLU A 449 0.81 16.92 -4.12
N TYR A 450 -0.38 16.31 -4.19
CA TYR A 450 -1.50 16.87 -4.92
C TYR A 450 -2.13 18.04 -4.14
N CYS A 451 -2.05 19.25 -4.70
CA CYS A 451 -2.61 20.45 -4.09
C CYS A 451 -4.07 20.66 -4.53
N LEU A 452 -5.05 20.21 -3.73
CA LEU A 452 -6.48 20.48 -3.98
C LEU A 452 -6.78 21.98 -4.10
N PRO A 453 -6.31 22.86 -3.19
CA PRO A 453 -6.65 24.27 -3.25
C PRO A 453 -6.10 24.91 -4.53
N GLY A 454 -4.84 24.64 -4.88
CA GLY A 454 -4.25 25.12 -6.12
C GLY A 454 -5.00 24.59 -7.35
N SER A 455 -5.37 23.31 -7.36
CA SER A 455 -6.02 22.68 -8.51
C SER A 455 -7.41 23.21 -8.79
N PHE A 456 -8.25 23.33 -7.75
CA PHE A 456 -9.67 23.65 -7.88
C PHE A 456 -10.00 25.13 -7.64
N LEU A 457 -9.29 25.80 -6.73
CA LEU A 457 -9.51 27.22 -6.40
C LEU A 457 -8.53 28.12 -7.15
N GLY A 458 -7.30 27.64 -7.38
CA GLY A 458 -6.22 28.41 -8.00
C GLY A 458 -6.02 28.17 -9.50
N ASN A 459 -6.76 27.25 -10.12
CA ASN A 459 -6.57 26.84 -11.52
C ASN A 459 -5.13 26.42 -11.86
N LEU A 460 -4.43 25.71 -10.98
CA LEU A 460 -3.01 25.32 -11.14
C LEU A 460 -2.69 24.62 -12.48
N HIS A 461 -3.66 23.90 -13.06
CA HIS A 461 -3.56 23.30 -14.40
C HIS A 461 -3.36 24.32 -15.55
N LYS A 462 -3.58 25.62 -15.32
CA LYS A 462 -3.49 26.69 -16.33
C LYS A 462 -2.28 27.60 -16.16
N GLY A 463 -1.45 27.41 -15.14
CA GLY A 463 -0.34 28.31 -14.88
C GLY A 463 0.22 28.20 -13.47
N GLU A 464 0.77 29.31 -13.00
CA GLU A 464 1.49 29.38 -11.73
C GLU A 464 0.57 29.28 -10.50
N CYS A 465 1.17 28.99 -9.35
CA CYS A 465 0.46 28.88 -8.09
C CYS A 465 -0.12 30.23 -7.65
N ALA A 466 -1.43 30.29 -7.45
CA ALA A 466 -2.13 31.46 -6.92
C ALA A 466 -2.19 31.53 -5.38
N SER A 467 -1.40 30.70 -4.67
CA SER A 467 -1.36 30.59 -3.20
C SER A 467 -2.74 30.41 -2.55
N SER A 468 -3.66 29.72 -3.22
CA SER A 468 -5.05 29.56 -2.76
C SER A 468 -5.18 28.84 -1.41
N CYS A 469 -4.16 28.09 -0.99
CA CYS A 469 -4.09 27.47 0.34
C CYS A 469 -3.89 28.48 1.48
N GLN A 470 -3.39 29.69 1.19
CA GLN A 470 -3.16 30.74 2.19
C GLN A 470 -4.22 31.85 2.15
N CYS A 471 -4.90 32.04 1.01
CA CYS A 471 -5.80 33.17 0.81
C CYS A 471 -7.29 32.87 1.04
N GLN A 472 -7.68 31.60 1.16
CA GLN A 472 -9.09 31.17 1.13
C GLN A 472 -9.66 30.82 2.53
N GLY A 473 -8.94 31.15 3.61
CA GLY A 473 -9.32 30.76 4.97
C GLY A 473 -9.11 29.27 5.23
N GLU A 474 -9.85 28.72 6.18
CA GLU A 474 -9.80 27.28 6.50
C GLU A 474 -10.41 26.44 5.38
N LEU A 475 -9.74 25.34 5.02
CA LEU A 475 -10.13 24.47 3.92
C LEU A 475 -10.50 23.09 4.44
N TYR A 476 -11.53 22.48 3.85
CA TYR A 476 -12.06 21.20 4.28
C TYR A 476 -12.40 20.31 3.08
N LEU A 477 -12.20 19.00 3.24
CA LEU A 477 -12.87 17.97 2.44
C LEU A 477 -14.13 17.55 3.17
N GLN A 478 -15.27 17.55 2.47
CA GLN A 478 -16.52 17.02 3.02
C GLN A 478 -16.77 15.61 2.48
N ASP A 479 -17.10 14.68 3.37
CA ASP A 479 -17.47 13.32 2.97
C ASP A 479 -18.99 13.15 2.78
N ARG A 480 -19.43 11.92 2.42
CA ARG A 480 -20.86 11.58 2.22
C ARG A 480 -21.71 11.61 3.49
N LYS A 481 -21.08 11.66 4.67
CA LYS A 481 -21.73 11.78 5.98
C LYS A 481 -21.69 13.22 6.48
N GLU A 482 -21.29 14.16 5.62
CA GLU A 482 -21.13 15.58 5.93
C GLU A 482 -20.01 15.89 6.92
N GLU A 483 -19.12 14.92 7.21
CA GLU A 483 -17.97 15.14 8.07
C GLU A 483 -16.92 16.00 7.35
N LEU A 484 -16.33 16.96 8.09
CA LEU A 484 -15.40 17.95 7.57
C LEU A 484 -13.96 17.59 7.96
N PHE A 485 -13.14 17.23 6.99
CA PHE A 485 -11.74 16.87 7.15
C PHE A 485 -10.86 18.09 6.84
N PRO A 486 -10.18 18.69 7.83
CA PRO A 486 -9.37 19.88 7.60
C PRO A 486 -8.22 19.62 6.64
N ILE A 487 -7.94 20.60 5.79
CA ILE A 487 -6.83 20.59 4.84
C ILE A 487 -5.85 21.68 5.27
N VAL A 488 -4.61 21.29 5.52
CA VAL A 488 -3.50 22.21 5.79
C VAL A 488 -2.36 21.96 4.82
N SER A 489 -1.47 22.94 4.65
CA SER A 489 -0.34 22.83 3.73
C SER A 489 0.96 23.10 4.46
N ASP A 490 1.96 22.26 4.22
CA ASP A 490 3.27 22.39 4.87
C ASP A 490 4.23 23.32 4.14
N GLN A 491 5.36 23.58 4.77
CA GLN A 491 6.42 24.44 4.27
C GLN A 491 7.08 23.96 2.96
N PHE A 492 6.77 22.75 2.50
CA PHE A 492 7.25 22.14 1.26
C PHE A 492 6.14 21.96 0.23
N CYS A 493 5.02 22.65 0.39
CA CYS A 493 3.85 22.57 -0.49
C CYS A 493 3.20 21.19 -0.54
N ARG A 494 3.31 20.39 0.52
CA ARG A 494 2.53 19.16 0.65
C ARG A 494 1.25 19.44 1.41
N MET A 495 0.17 18.87 0.91
CA MET A 495 -1.14 18.97 1.52
C MET A 495 -1.32 17.84 2.53
N HIS A 496 -1.83 18.18 3.70
CA HIS A 496 -2.16 17.26 4.78
C HIS A 496 -3.67 17.27 5.00
N ILE A 497 -4.26 16.08 4.97
CA ILE A 497 -5.67 15.87 5.28
C ILE A 497 -5.74 15.36 6.72
N LEU A 498 -6.36 16.13 7.60
CA LEU A 498 -6.51 15.81 9.01
C LEU A 498 -7.85 15.12 9.26
N ASN A 499 -7.93 14.33 10.33
CA ASN A 499 -9.17 13.65 10.70
C ASN A 499 -10.28 14.66 11.09
N ALA A 500 -11.52 14.38 10.67
CA ALA A 500 -12.70 15.16 11.00
C ALA A 500 -13.04 15.16 12.50
N HIS A 501 -12.63 14.10 13.23
CA HIS A 501 -12.72 14.06 14.68
C HIS A 501 -11.35 14.12 15.33
N GLU A 502 -11.28 14.89 16.40
CA GLU A 502 -10.06 15.09 17.16
C GLU A 502 -9.80 13.91 18.10
N LEU A 503 -8.55 13.43 18.17
CA LEU A 503 -8.16 12.47 19.19
C LEU A 503 -8.30 13.13 20.56
N SER A 504 -8.94 12.44 21.49
CA SER A 504 -8.87 12.80 22.90
C SER A 504 -8.79 11.55 23.77
N MET A 505 -7.73 11.47 24.56
CA MET A 505 -7.52 10.45 25.59
C MET A 505 -7.57 11.06 26.99
N LEU A 506 -8.18 12.24 27.14
CA LEU A 506 -8.23 12.98 28.40
C LEU A 506 -8.79 12.14 29.55
N LYS A 507 -9.90 11.42 29.31
CA LYS A 507 -10.49 10.45 30.27
C LYS A 507 -9.50 9.37 30.75
N TYR A 508 -8.57 8.96 29.88
CA TYR A 508 -7.63 7.87 30.14
C TYR A 508 -6.22 8.35 30.48
N ALA A 509 -5.97 9.67 30.57
CA ALA A 509 -4.64 10.23 30.79
C ALA A 509 -4.02 9.72 32.10
N ALA A 510 -4.80 9.67 33.18
CA ALA A 510 -4.35 9.14 34.47
C ALA A 510 -4.02 7.64 34.39
N GLN A 511 -4.82 6.85 33.66
CA GLN A 511 -4.55 5.43 33.41
C GLN A 511 -3.24 5.23 32.62
N MET A 512 -3.01 6.01 31.57
CA MET A 512 -1.77 5.94 30.77
C MET A 512 -0.54 6.30 31.61
N LYS A 513 -0.65 7.28 32.51
CA LYS A 513 0.39 7.59 33.49
C LYS A 513 0.67 6.41 34.43
N GLN A 514 -0.37 5.74 34.92
CA GLN A 514 -0.25 4.55 35.79
C GLN A 514 0.36 3.35 35.06
N MET A 515 0.08 3.19 33.76
CA MET A 515 0.70 2.17 32.91
C MET A 515 2.21 2.37 32.73
N GLY A 516 2.75 3.54 33.07
CA GLY A 516 4.17 3.85 32.94
C GLY A 516 4.53 4.63 31.69
N ILE A 517 3.56 5.22 30.97
CA ILE A 517 3.85 6.08 29.82
C ILE A 517 4.52 7.38 30.30
N ASN A 518 5.71 7.66 29.77
CA ASN A 518 6.53 8.79 30.21
C ASN A 518 5.98 10.13 29.74
N ALA A 519 5.50 10.20 28.50
CA ALA A 519 5.02 11.42 27.86
C ALA A 519 3.66 11.22 27.18
N LEU A 520 2.76 12.17 27.39
CA LEU A 520 1.47 12.27 26.73
C LEU A 520 1.48 13.51 25.84
N ARG A 521 1.43 13.29 24.53
CA ARG A 521 1.60 14.34 23.53
C ARG A 521 0.28 14.94 23.08
N ILE A 522 0.24 16.27 23.13
CA ILE A 522 -0.81 17.11 22.55
C ILE A 522 -0.25 17.71 21.26
N ASP A 523 -0.87 17.39 20.12
CA ASP A 523 -0.59 18.06 18.86
C ASP A 523 -1.50 19.29 18.73
N ALA A 524 -0.92 20.45 19.03
CA ALA A 524 -1.60 21.74 19.06
C ALA A 524 -1.28 22.61 17.83
N ARG A 525 -0.69 22.03 16.77
CA ARG A 525 -0.22 22.80 15.61
C ARG A 525 -1.32 23.63 14.95
N ILE A 526 -2.55 23.10 14.89
CA ILE A 526 -3.72 23.81 14.31
C ILE A 526 -4.63 24.47 15.35
N TYR A 527 -4.25 24.49 16.63
CA TYR A 527 -5.12 25.05 17.66
C TYR A 527 -4.97 26.55 17.77
N GLU A 528 -6.09 27.18 18.08
CA GLU A 528 -6.15 28.55 18.53
C GLU A 528 -5.62 28.70 19.96
N GLU A 529 -5.19 29.91 20.28
CA GLU A 529 -4.52 30.24 21.54
C GLU A 529 -5.32 29.83 22.79
N LYS A 530 -6.64 30.00 22.72
CA LYS A 530 -7.56 29.64 23.80
C LYS A 530 -7.61 28.12 24.00
N GLU A 531 -7.70 27.36 22.92
CA GLU A 531 -7.79 25.90 22.94
C GLU A 531 -6.51 25.28 23.53
N ILE A 532 -5.34 25.79 23.14
CA ILE A 532 -4.04 25.34 23.69
C ILE A 532 -4.03 25.46 25.21
N LYS A 533 -4.44 26.62 25.73
CA LYS A 533 -4.45 26.89 27.17
C LYS A 533 -5.43 25.95 27.90
N GLU A 534 -6.64 25.81 27.37
CA GLU A 534 -7.70 25.00 27.98
C GLU A 534 -7.33 23.52 28.02
N VAL A 535 -6.90 22.96 26.89
CA VAL A 535 -6.52 21.55 26.77
C VAL A 535 -5.36 21.22 27.70
N ILE A 536 -4.27 22.01 27.69
CA ILE A 536 -3.12 21.74 28.56
C ILE A 536 -3.54 21.80 30.04
N SER A 537 -4.32 22.82 30.43
CA SER A 537 -4.80 22.95 31.80
C SER A 537 -5.64 21.74 32.24
N LEU A 538 -6.54 21.25 31.38
CA LEU A 538 -7.38 20.08 31.66
C LEU A 538 -6.53 18.83 31.87
N TYR A 539 -5.57 18.54 30.98
CA TYR A 539 -4.68 17.39 31.15
C TYR A 539 -3.86 17.49 32.43
N LYS A 540 -3.36 18.68 32.80
CA LYS A 540 -2.61 18.86 34.06
C LYS A 540 -3.49 18.61 35.29
N GLN A 541 -4.73 19.12 35.30
CA GLN A 541 -5.68 18.90 36.40
C GLN A 541 -6.05 17.42 36.55
N VAL A 542 -6.32 16.72 35.43
CA VAL A 542 -6.59 15.27 35.44
C VAL A 542 -5.39 14.48 35.96
N LEU A 543 -4.18 14.80 35.51
CA LEU A 543 -2.96 14.10 35.93
C LEU A 543 -2.52 14.40 37.37
N ALA A 544 -2.96 15.53 37.92
CA ALA A 544 -2.82 15.90 39.33
C ALA A 544 -3.87 15.22 40.22
N GLY A 545 -4.99 14.75 39.63
CA GLY A 545 -6.11 14.18 40.36
C GLY A 545 -7.10 15.23 40.89
N ASP A 546 -7.00 16.48 40.42
CA ASP A 546 -7.87 17.59 40.83
C ASP A 546 -9.28 17.43 40.26
N ILE A 547 -9.39 16.83 39.07
CA ILE A 547 -10.65 16.56 38.37
C ILE A 547 -10.66 15.16 37.79
N SER A 548 -11.87 14.60 37.64
CA SER A 548 -12.13 13.37 36.91
C SER A 548 -13.06 13.66 35.74
N ILE A 549 -12.80 13.04 34.59
CA ILE A 549 -13.59 13.22 33.37
C ILE A 549 -14.40 11.96 33.13
N GLU A 550 -15.73 12.08 33.18
CA GLU A 550 -16.62 10.94 32.97
C GLU A 550 -16.65 10.50 31.52
N ASP A 551 -16.69 11.44 30.58
CA ASP A 551 -16.66 11.17 29.14
C ASP A 551 -15.87 12.23 28.36
N ASN A 552 -15.37 11.84 27.19
CA ASN A 552 -14.66 12.75 26.31
C ASN A 552 -15.60 13.82 25.74
N MET A 553 -15.02 14.96 25.34
CA MET A 553 -15.73 16.06 24.72
C MET A 553 -16.48 15.61 23.43
N PRO A 554 -17.61 16.25 23.07
CA PRO A 554 -18.29 16.01 21.81
C PRO A 554 -17.36 16.14 20.59
N HIS A 555 -17.67 15.43 19.51
CA HIS A 555 -16.90 15.42 18.25
C HIS A 555 -15.43 14.95 18.35
N THR A 556 -15.09 14.24 19.43
CA THR A 556 -13.80 13.59 19.60
C THR A 556 -13.85 12.09 19.28
N THR A 557 -12.69 11.52 19.00
CA THR A 557 -12.46 10.08 18.84
C THR A 557 -11.41 9.60 19.83
N ARG A 558 -11.46 8.31 20.17
CA ARG A 558 -10.40 7.64 20.94
C ARG A 558 -9.35 6.99 20.03
N GLY A 559 -9.37 7.31 18.74
CA GLY A 559 -8.49 6.69 17.74
C GLY A 559 -8.60 5.16 17.73
N HIS A 560 -7.47 4.49 17.53
CA HIS A 560 -7.40 3.02 17.50
C HIS A 560 -7.17 2.38 18.87
N TYR A 561 -6.97 3.17 19.92
CA TYR A 561 -6.73 2.71 21.29
C TYR A 561 -7.77 1.68 21.79
N PHE A 562 -9.01 1.70 21.28
CA PHE A 562 -10.07 0.73 21.65
C PHE A 562 -10.67 -0.07 20.49
N ARG A 563 -10.24 0.20 19.25
CA ARG A 563 -10.78 -0.48 18.05
C ARG A 563 -9.75 -1.35 17.34
N GLY A 564 -8.46 -1.03 17.52
CA GLY A 564 -7.36 -1.62 16.74
C GLY A 564 -7.41 -1.21 15.27
N VAL A 565 -6.42 -1.69 14.51
CA VAL A 565 -6.43 -1.68 13.05
C VAL A 565 -6.80 -3.08 12.60
N LEU A 566 -7.78 -3.19 11.68
CA LEU A 566 -8.29 -4.46 11.15
C LEU A 566 -7.32 -5.07 10.14
#